data_AF-A0A2D6LDC1-F1
#
_entry.id   AF-A0A2D6LDC1-F1
#
_cell.length_a   1.000
_cell.length_b   1.000
_cell.length_c   1.000
_cell.angle_alpha   90.00
_cell.angle_beta   90.00
_cell.angle_gamma   90.00
#
_symmetry.space_group_name_H-M   'P 1'
#
loop_
_entity.id
_entity.type
_entity.pdbx_description
1 polymer ?
#
loop_
_entity_poly.entity_id
_entity_poly.type
_entity_poly.pdbx_seq_one_letter_code
_entity_poly.pdbx_strand_id
1 'polypeptide(L)'
;MTGDLKKASRLYRTGKYTQVIRLLEPQIFRFRQSRDYFYLLGVSCLRTADLGGASTYLRRALAIVPRDESVHLGLAVLHLKRQDVQEAIRIYLEILDSNQKSRFALRGLAMLKKDASPERIADLAESGGLNRLLPDSRKPSIWLFLMPVAALMIAAGAYFAVTYFDLTSQDEREPSIHELTLPDSGDLVDLTGEYRYILSEKEIADSFSDAKRYFFQFKDNLAQREINRILGSNASIAVKEQARAIGQYISEPNFTTVRDIFSYETVVEDPRLYGDTYIIWTGKISNLAVGEDLITFDLLVGYENNEVLLGIVNVTLEFAALLNQGDAVDVLGKIQVTDDKSFYLSGISIHKLLPRQENS
;
A
#
# COMPACT_ATOMS: atom_id res chain seq x y z
N MET A 1 -19.19 22.25 31.01
CA MET A 1 -19.37 22.32 32.48
C MET A 1 -18.90 21.08 33.28
N THR A 2 -18.36 20.03 32.66
CA THR A 2 -17.90 18.77 33.32
C THR A 2 -16.37 18.68 33.52
N GLY A 3 -15.62 19.77 33.29
CA GLY A 3 -14.15 19.75 33.24
C GLY A 3 -13.51 19.33 34.56
N ASP A 4 -13.97 19.90 35.67
CA ASP A 4 -13.37 19.69 36.99
C ASP A 4 -13.60 18.28 37.54
N LEU A 5 -14.81 17.71 37.35
CA LEU A 5 -15.09 16.31 37.70
C LEU A 5 -14.28 15.33 36.84
N LYS A 6 -14.13 15.60 35.53
CA LYS A 6 -13.28 14.78 34.65
C LYS A 6 -11.81 14.87 35.07
N LYS A 7 -11.33 16.07 35.42
CA LYS A 7 -9.96 16.30 35.93
C LYS A 7 -9.75 15.60 37.27
N ALA A 8 -10.69 15.70 38.19
CA ALA A 8 -10.68 14.99 39.46
C ALA A 8 -10.68 13.47 39.29
N SER A 9 -11.48 12.93 38.36
CA SER A 9 -11.46 11.50 38.03
C SER A 9 -10.10 11.04 37.50
N ARG A 10 -9.42 11.86 36.68
CA ARG A 10 -8.05 11.59 36.21
C ARG A 10 -7.04 11.64 37.36
N LEU A 11 -7.12 12.64 38.23
CA LEU A 11 -6.28 12.74 39.44
C LEU A 11 -6.49 11.54 40.37
N TYR A 12 -7.74 11.08 40.53
CA TYR A 12 -8.08 9.89 41.29
C TYR A 12 -7.44 8.62 40.71
N ARG A 13 -7.55 8.40 39.38
CA ARG A 13 -6.91 7.26 38.67
C ARG A 13 -5.39 7.24 38.85
N THR A 14 -4.77 8.41 38.86
CA THR A 14 -3.32 8.57 39.05
C THR A 14 -2.88 8.48 40.51
N GLY A 15 -3.80 8.23 41.46
CA GLY A 15 -3.49 8.09 42.89
C GLY A 15 -3.26 9.41 43.62
N LYS A 16 -3.54 10.56 43.00
CA LYS A 16 -3.33 11.89 43.58
C LYS A 16 -4.52 12.33 44.43
N TYR A 17 -4.88 11.56 45.46
CA TYR A 17 -6.11 11.74 46.25
C TYR A 17 -6.19 13.10 46.97
N THR A 18 -5.10 13.59 47.54
CA THR A 18 -5.06 14.93 48.17
C THR A 18 -5.37 16.05 47.17
N GLN A 19 -4.93 15.90 45.91
CA GLN A 19 -5.24 16.88 44.86
C GLN A 19 -6.70 16.80 44.42
N VAL A 20 -7.32 15.62 44.47
CA VAL A 20 -8.76 15.45 44.24
C VAL A 20 -9.55 16.25 45.28
N ILE A 21 -9.21 16.09 46.56
CA ILE A 21 -9.88 16.80 47.67
C ILE A 21 -9.75 18.32 47.48
N ARG A 22 -8.52 18.84 47.32
CA ARG A 22 -8.28 20.27 47.10
C ARG A 22 -9.00 20.86 45.88
N LEU A 23 -9.14 20.08 44.82
CA LEU A 23 -9.81 20.53 43.59
C LEU A 23 -11.33 20.57 43.75
N LEU A 24 -11.91 19.58 44.46
CA LEU A 24 -13.35 19.39 44.53
C LEU A 24 -14.00 20.07 45.74
N GLU A 25 -13.34 20.15 46.90
CA GLU A 25 -13.90 20.65 48.15
C GLU A 25 -14.49 22.08 48.04
N PRO A 26 -13.84 23.07 47.39
CA PRO A 26 -14.42 24.41 47.21
C PRO A 26 -15.66 24.43 46.30
N GLN A 27 -15.92 23.36 45.55
CA GLN A 27 -16.97 23.29 44.54
C GLN A 27 -18.28 22.69 45.06
N ILE A 28 -18.46 22.59 46.38
CA ILE A 28 -19.63 21.93 46.99
C ILE A 28 -20.96 22.52 46.53
N PHE A 29 -21.06 23.85 46.40
CA PHE A 29 -22.29 24.51 45.94
C PHE A 29 -22.64 24.16 44.48
N ARG A 30 -21.62 23.95 43.65
CA ARG A 30 -21.75 23.64 42.23
C ARG A 30 -22.17 22.20 41.99
N PHE A 31 -21.71 21.27 42.82
CA PHE A 31 -21.96 19.83 42.66
C PHE A 31 -22.81 19.22 43.78
N ARG A 32 -23.60 20.02 44.51
CA ARG A 32 -24.40 19.61 45.68
C ARG A 32 -25.40 18.47 45.44
N GLN A 33 -25.71 18.13 44.20
CA GLN A 33 -26.60 17.01 43.81
C GLN A 33 -25.88 15.92 43.01
N SER A 34 -24.55 15.99 42.87
CA SER A 34 -23.78 15.02 42.11
C SER A 34 -23.30 13.88 43.02
N ARG A 35 -23.81 12.67 42.79
CA ARG A 35 -23.33 11.45 43.45
C ARG A 35 -21.83 11.27 43.23
N ASP A 36 -21.37 11.40 41.98
CA ASP A 36 -19.97 11.15 41.60
C ASP A 36 -18.99 12.12 42.29
N TYR A 37 -19.41 13.37 42.47
CA TYR A 37 -18.65 14.36 43.23
C TYR A 37 -18.41 13.91 44.67
N PHE A 38 -19.48 13.58 45.38
CA PHE A 38 -19.41 13.14 46.77
C PHE A 38 -18.74 11.78 46.91
N TYR A 39 -18.94 10.88 45.95
CA TYR A 39 -18.26 9.60 45.91
C TYR A 39 -16.75 9.80 45.78
N LEU A 40 -16.27 10.56 44.78
CA LEU A 40 -14.85 10.82 44.57
C LEU A 40 -14.18 11.50 45.77
N LEU A 41 -14.85 12.46 46.41
CA LEU A 41 -14.36 13.05 47.67
C LEU A 41 -14.30 12.01 48.78
N GLY A 42 -15.38 11.25 48.99
CA GLY A 42 -15.47 10.23 50.04
C GLY A 42 -14.42 9.13 49.91
N VAL A 43 -14.23 8.58 48.71
CA VAL A 43 -13.19 7.58 48.49
C VAL A 43 -11.78 8.17 48.51
N SER A 44 -11.59 9.43 48.12
CA SER A 44 -10.28 10.10 48.27
C SER A 44 -9.94 10.30 49.75
N CYS A 45 -10.90 10.70 50.58
CA CYS A 45 -10.74 10.79 52.03
C CYS A 45 -10.40 9.43 52.67
N LEU A 46 -11.04 8.33 52.22
CA LEU A 46 -10.68 6.97 52.67
C LEU A 46 -9.22 6.61 52.37
N ARG A 47 -8.70 7.07 51.22
CA ARG A 47 -7.33 6.81 50.77
C ARG A 47 -6.31 7.68 51.47
N THR A 48 -6.72 8.85 51.99
CA THR A 48 -5.89 9.75 52.80
C THR A 48 -6.09 9.57 54.31
N ALA A 49 -6.79 8.51 54.73
CA ALA A 49 -7.14 8.20 56.13
C ALA A 49 -7.98 9.26 56.86
N ASP A 50 -8.64 10.16 56.13
CA ASP A 50 -9.63 11.09 56.68
C ASP A 50 -10.99 10.39 56.80
N LEU A 51 -11.18 9.66 57.91
CA LEU A 51 -12.41 8.89 58.16
C LEU A 51 -13.63 9.77 58.45
N GLY A 52 -13.42 11.02 58.87
CA GLY A 52 -14.48 12.00 59.14
C GLY A 52 -15.06 12.54 57.84
N GLY A 53 -14.19 13.02 56.95
CA GLY A 53 -14.56 13.46 55.61
C GLY A 53 -15.17 12.33 54.78
N ALA A 54 -14.57 11.13 54.82
CA ALA A 54 -15.09 9.95 54.14
C ALA A 54 -16.54 9.64 54.54
N SER A 55 -16.82 9.62 55.86
CA SER A 55 -18.18 9.38 56.37
C SER A 55 -19.17 10.42 55.90
N THR A 56 -18.78 11.70 55.90
CA THR A 56 -19.65 12.81 55.52
C THR A 56 -20.01 12.74 54.04
N TYR A 57 -18.99 12.62 53.19
CA TYR A 57 -19.18 12.63 51.74
C TYR A 57 -19.83 11.33 51.22
N LEU A 58 -19.48 10.15 51.76
CA LEU A 58 -20.13 8.90 51.33
C LEU A 58 -21.60 8.84 51.75
N ARG A 59 -21.98 9.32 52.94
CA ARG A 59 -23.40 9.42 53.33
C ARG A 59 -24.18 10.40 52.46
N ARG A 60 -23.56 11.51 52.05
CA ARG A 60 -24.15 12.44 51.07
C ARG A 60 -24.33 11.78 49.69
N ALA A 61 -23.35 11.01 49.23
CA ALA A 61 -23.47 10.24 47.99
C ALA A 61 -24.61 9.21 48.06
N LEU A 62 -24.74 8.53 49.20
CA LEU A 62 -25.81 7.56 49.46
C LEU A 62 -27.19 8.22 49.48
N ALA A 63 -27.33 9.41 50.07
CA ALA A 63 -28.59 10.14 50.09
C ALA A 63 -29.08 10.55 48.68
N ILE A 64 -28.16 10.71 47.72
CA ILE A 64 -28.52 11.02 46.32
C ILE A 64 -28.91 9.74 45.58
N VAL A 65 -28.15 8.65 45.75
CA VAL A 65 -28.44 7.35 45.14
C VAL A 65 -28.42 6.25 46.21
N PRO A 66 -29.59 5.93 46.82
CA PRO A 66 -29.67 5.03 47.97
C PRO A 66 -29.31 3.56 47.72
N ARG A 67 -29.20 3.11 46.46
CA ARG A 67 -28.84 1.72 46.10
C ARG A 67 -27.55 1.62 45.29
N ASP A 68 -26.65 2.59 45.46
CA ASP A 68 -25.40 2.63 44.71
C ASP A 68 -24.35 1.67 45.26
N GLU A 69 -24.09 0.57 44.55
CA GLU A 69 -23.09 -0.43 44.95
C GLU A 69 -21.73 0.19 45.28
N SER A 70 -21.25 1.15 44.47
CA SER A 70 -19.93 1.74 44.65
C SER A 70 -19.83 2.53 45.95
N VAL A 71 -20.91 3.23 46.32
CA VAL A 71 -21.00 3.99 47.58
C VAL A 71 -21.08 3.06 48.78
N HIS A 72 -21.88 1.99 48.70
CA HIS A 72 -21.96 0.98 49.76
C HIS A 72 -20.62 0.29 50.00
N LEU A 73 -19.88 -0.05 48.94
CA LEU A 73 -18.51 -0.57 49.07
C LEU A 73 -17.59 0.43 49.77
N GLY A 74 -17.74 1.73 49.46
CA GLY A 74 -17.06 2.81 50.19
C GLY A 74 -17.37 2.81 51.68
N LEU A 75 -18.64 2.70 52.05
CA LEU A 75 -19.08 2.67 53.45
C LEU A 75 -18.64 1.39 54.17
N ALA A 76 -18.68 0.22 53.51
CA ALA A 76 -18.17 -1.01 54.09
C ALA A 76 -16.66 -0.88 54.41
N VAL A 77 -15.87 -0.32 53.50
CA VAL A 77 -14.44 -0.07 53.73
C VAL A 77 -14.21 0.98 54.83
N LEU A 78 -15.07 2.00 54.91
CA LEU A 78 -15.04 2.98 56.01
C LEU A 78 -15.23 2.29 57.37
N HIS A 79 -16.24 1.42 57.49
CA HIS A 79 -16.52 0.68 58.71
C HIS A 79 -15.39 -0.28 59.07
N LEU A 80 -14.79 -0.97 58.09
CA LEU A 80 -13.59 -1.77 58.32
C LEU A 80 -12.41 -0.93 58.85
N LYS A 81 -12.19 0.27 58.29
CA LYS A 81 -11.16 1.20 58.80
C LYS A 81 -11.46 1.74 60.20
N ARG A 82 -12.72 1.71 60.64
CA ARG A 82 -13.16 2.05 62.00
C ARG A 82 -13.19 0.85 62.95
N GLN A 83 -12.82 -0.34 62.47
CA GLN A 83 -12.93 -1.62 63.20
C GLN A 83 -14.39 -2.05 63.51
N ASP A 84 -15.39 -1.44 62.83
CA ASP A 84 -16.80 -1.80 62.92
C ASP A 84 -17.11 -3.00 61.99
N VAL A 85 -16.56 -4.17 62.30
CA VAL A 85 -16.61 -5.35 61.41
C VAL A 85 -18.04 -5.82 61.14
N GLN A 86 -18.90 -5.82 62.17
CA GLN A 86 -20.29 -6.27 62.05
C GLN A 86 -21.08 -5.41 61.07
N GLU A 87 -20.83 -4.09 61.09
CA GLU A 87 -21.49 -3.15 60.21
C GLU A 87 -21.04 -3.32 58.75
N ALA A 88 -19.74 -3.55 58.54
CA ALA A 88 -19.21 -3.86 57.21
C ALA A 88 -19.81 -5.16 56.63
N ILE A 89 -19.99 -6.20 57.44
CA ILE A 89 -20.63 -7.46 57.02
C ILE A 89 -22.07 -7.20 56.59
N ARG A 90 -22.84 -6.44 57.38
CA ARG A 90 -24.22 -6.07 57.06
C ARG A 90 -24.31 -5.37 55.70
N ILE A 91 -23.46 -4.38 55.46
CA ILE A 91 -23.43 -3.63 54.19
C ILE A 91 -23.07 -4.55 53.02
N TYR A 92 -22.11 -5.47 53.18
CA TYR A 92 -21.79 -6.41 52.10
C TYR A 92 -22.95 -7.36 51.77
N LEU A 93 -23.70 -7.81 52.76
CA LEU A 93 -24.89 -8.65 52.54
C LEU A 93 -25.98 -7.85 51.81
N GLU A 94 -26.22 -6.60 52.18
CA GLU A 94 -27.18 -5.71 51.50
C GLU A 94 -26.81 -5.48 50.03
N ILE A 95 -25.50 -5.34 49.71
CA ILE A 95 -25.03 -5.27 48.33
C ILE A 95 -25.37 -6.56 47.58
N LEU A 96 -25.21 -7.73 48.21
CA LEU A 96 -25.48 -9.03 47.59
C LEU A 96 -26.97 -9.32 47.41
N ASP A 97 -27.83 -8.77 48.28
CA ASP A 97 -29.28 -8.83 48.12
C ASP A 97 -29.73 -8.09 46.86
N SER A 98 -29.08 -6.96 46.54
CA SER A 98 -29.36 -6.17 45.33
C SER A 98 -28.60 -6.68 44.08
N ASN A 99 -27.35 -7.14 44.25
CA ASN A 99 -26.47 -7.63 43.21
C ASN A 99 -25.72 -8.89 43.68
N GLN A 100 -26.33 -10.05 43.47
CA GLN A 100 -25.78 -11.36 43.85
C GLN A 100 -24.38 -11.65 43.26
N LYS A 101 -24.01 -11.00 42.15
CA LYS A 101 -22.73 -11.24 41.45
C LYS A 101 -21.69 -10.16 41.71
N SER A 102 -21.88 -9.31 42.73
CA SER A 102 -20.89 -8.30 43.11
C SER A 102 -19.57 -8.96 43.51
N ARG A 103 -18.56 -8.84 42.64
CA ARG A 103 -17.21 -9.39 42.88
C ARG A 103 -16.56 -8.77 44.12
N PHE A 104 -16.84 -7.50 44.40
CA PHE A 104 -16.22 -6.78 45.51
C PHE A 104 -16.84 -7.15 46.86
N ALA A 105 -18.17 -7.26 46.94
CA ALA A 105 -18.84 -7.68 48.17
C ALA A 105 -18.51 -9.13 48.54
N LEU A 106 -18.52 -10.06 47.56
CA LEU A 106 -18.08 -11.44 47.76
C LEU A 106 -16.63 -11.51 48.26
N ARG A 107 -15.74 -10.70 47.68
CA ARG A 107 -14.34 -10.64 48.11
C ARG A 107 -14.18 -10.08 49.53
N GLY A 108 -14.96 -9.07 49.89
CA GLY A 108 -14.98 -8.49 51.23
C GLY A 108 -15.42 -9.52 52.27
N LEU A 109 -16.53 -10.22 52.03
CA LEU A 109 -17.00 -11.29 52.93
C LEU A 109 -16.04 -12.48 52.98
N ALA A 110 -15.46 -12.89 51.86
CA ALA A 110 -14.46 -13.96 51.85
C ALA A 110 -13.21 -13.60 52.65
N MET A 111 -12.77 -12.33 52.59
CA MET A 111 -11.68 -11.82 53.40
C MET A 111 -12.01 -11.89 54.90
N LEU A 112 -13.18 -11.40 55.29
CA LEU A 112 -13.63 -11.41 56.70
C LEU A 112 -13.88 -12.81 57.23
N LYS A 113 -14.40 -13.73 56.39
CA LYS A 113 -14.58 -15.14 56.76
C LYS A 113 -13.24 -15.84 57.04
N LYS A 114 -12.19 -15.46 56.33
CA LYS A 114 -10.86 -16.04 56.52
C LYS A 114 -10.23 -15.56 57.83
N ASP A 115 -10.29 -14.27 58.10
CA ASP A 115 -9.74 -13.65 59.30
C ASP A 115 -10.40 -12.28 59.53
N ALA A 116 -11.25 -12.20 60.55
CA ALA A 116 -11.96 -11.00 60.97
C ALA A 116 -11.36 -10.37 62.24
N SER A 117 -10.15 -10.76 62.64
CA SER A 117 -9.49 -10.18 63.81
C SER A 117 -9.25 -8.68 63.61
N PRO A 118 -9.49 -7.84 64.65
CA PRO A 118 -9.24 -6.39 64.57
C PRO A 118 -7.80 -6.06 64.16
N GLU A 119 -6.83 -6.87 64.60
CA GLU A 119 -5.41 -6.74 64.28
C GLU A 119 -5.18 -6.93 62.77
N ARG A 120 -5.75 -7.97 62.17
CA ARG A 120 -5.61 -8.23 60.73
C ARG A 120 -6.25 -7.13 59.89
N ILE A 121 -7.38 -6.59 60.33
CA ILE A 121 -8.08 -5.52 59.64
C ILE A 121 -7.28 -4.22 59.74
N ALA A 122 -6.64 -3.93 60.89
CA ALA A 122 -5.73 -2.82 61.05
C ALA A 122 -4.52 -2.93 60.11
N ASP A 123 -3.86 -4.09 60.05
CA ASP A 123 -2.74 -4.34 59.12
C ASP A 123 -3.14 -4.10 57.66
N LEU A 124 -4.33 -4.56 57.27
CA LEU A 124 -4.86 -4.36 55.92
C LEU A 124 -5.27 -2.90 55.65
N ALA A 125 -5.67 -2.16 56.69
CA ALA A 125 -5.98 -0.75 56.59
C ALA A 125 -4.71 0.09 56.35
N GLU A 126 -3.60 -0.27 57.02
CA GLU A 126 -2.28 0.39 56.92
C GLU A 126 -1.56 0.03 55.62
N SER A 127 -1.48 -1.26 55.28
CA SER A 127 -0.86 -1.73 54.03
C SER A 127 -1.65 -1.36 52.77
N GLY A 128 -2.83 -0.75 52.94
CA GLY A 128 -3.74 -0.42 51.86
C GLY A 128 -4.39 -1.65 51.21
N GLY A 129 -4.37 -2.82 51.85
CA GLY A 129 -5.04 -4.03 51.38
C GLY A 129 -6.55 -3.88 51.20
N LEU A 130 -7.21 -3.11 52.08
CA LEU A 130 -8.66 -2.83 52.01
C LEU A 130 -9.06 -2.10 50.72
N ASN A 131 -8.11 -1.42 50.07
CA ASN A 131 -8.35 -0.69 48.83
C ASN A 131 -8.74 -1.59 47.64
N ARG A 132 -8.39 -2.87 47.69
CA ARG A 132 -8.76 -3.87 46.66
C ARG A 132 -10.25 -4.24 46.70
N LEU A 133 -10.96 -3.84 47.76
CA LEU A 133 -12.40 -4.02 47.94
C LEU A 133 -13.21 -2.88 47.30
N LEU A 134 -12.54 -1.83 46.83
CA LEU A 134 -13.15 -0.74 46.09
C LEU A 134 -12.96 -0.97 44.58
N PRO A 135 -13.94 -0.57 43.73
CA PRO A 135 -13.76 -0.59 42.30
C PRO A 135 -12.63 0.38 41.89
N ASP A 136 -11.52 -0.17 41.41
CA ASP A 136 -10.44 0.62 40.82
C ASP A 136 -10.82 1.00 39.38
N SER A 137 -10.49 2.23 38.98
CA SER A 137 -10.77 2.76 37.64
C SER A 137 -9.55 2.70 36.71
N ARG A 138 -8.46 2.05 37.15
CA ARG A 138 -7.30 1.72 36.33
C ARG A 138 -7.63 0.58 35.35
N LYS A 139 -8.04 0.92 34.13
CA LYS A 139 -8.03 -0.04 33.01
C LYS A 139 -6.57 -0.27 32.58
N PRO A 140 -6.11 -1.52 32.38
CA PRO A 140 -4.81 -1.77 31.76
C PRO A 140 -4.78 -1.18 30.35
N SER A 141 -3.68 -0.54 29.96
CA SER A 141 -3.54 0.08 28.65
C SER A 141 -3.40 -0.98 27.56
N ILE A 142 -4.42 -1.13 26.72
CA ILE A 142 -4.46 -2.08 25.59
C ILE A 142 -3.30 -1.83 24.60
N TRP A 143 -2.74 -0.62 24.59
CA TRP A 143 -1.59 -0.23 23.77
C TRP A 143 -0.32 -1.03 24.03
N LEU A 144 -0.16 -1.63 25.22
CA LEU A 144 0.98 -2.52 25.48
C LEU A 144 0.96 -3.77 24.58
N PHE A 145 -0.20 -4.18 24.08
CA PHE A 145 -0.36 -5.35 23.23
C PHE A 145 -0.42 -5.01 21.73
N LEU A 146 -0.83 -3.79 21.36
CA LEU A 146 -0.99 -3.39 19.95
C LEU A 146 0.34 -3.04 19.25
N MET A 147 1.28 -2.43 19.97
CA MET A 147 2.58 -2.02 19.40
C MET A 147 3.44 -3.18 18.86
N PRO A 148 3.62 -4.32 19.56
CA PRO A 148 4.44 -5.42 19.02
C PRO A 148 3.81 -6.09 17.80
N VAL A 149 2.47 -6.17 17.74
CA VAL A 149 1.75 -6.76 16.59
C VAL A 149 1.92 -5.89 15.35
N ALA A 150 1.83 -4.56 15.49
CA ALA A 150 2.07 -3.65 14.38
C ALA A 150 3.50 -3.73 13.84
N ALA A 151 4.51 -3.83 14.73
CA ALA A 151 5.90 -3.97 14.32
C ALA A 151 6.15 -5.28 13.54
N LEU A 152 5.52 -6.39 13.96
CA LEU A 152 5.64 -7.68 13.29
C LEU A 152 5.00 -7.66 11.89
N MET A 153 3.84 -7.01 11.75
CA MET A 153 3.15 -6.84 10.46
C MET A 153 3.98 -6.01 9.47
N ILE A 154 4.64 -4.95 9.94
CA ILE A 154 5.52 -4.12 9.10
C ILE A 154 6.74 -4.92 8.65
N ALA A 155 7.36 -5.70 9.56
CA ALA A 155 8.50 -6.55 9.22
C ALA A 155 8.13 -7.63 8.19
N ALA A 156 6.96 -8.26 8.35
CA ALA A 156 6.46 -9.25 7.38
C ALA A 156 6.17 -8.62 6.01
N GLY A 157 5.57 -7.43 5.98
CA GLY A 157 5.35 -6.68 4.75
C GLY A 157 6.64 -6.30 4.04
N ALA A 158 7.67 -5.86 4.78
CA ALA A 158 8.98 -5.54 4.23
C ALA A 158 9.69 -6.80 3.66
N TYR A 159 9.60 -7.93 4.36
CA TYR A 159 10.16 -9.20 3.87
C TYR A 159 9.49 -9.65 2.57
N PHE A 160 8.15 -9.57 2.50
CA PHE A 160 7.39 -9.93 1.31
C PHE A 160 7.67 -9.00 0.13
N ALA A 161 7.88 -7.71 0.38
CA ALA A 161 8.25 -6.75 -0.66
C ALA A 161 9.63 -7.05 -1.27
N VAL A 162 10.61 -7.43 -0.45
CA VAL A 162 11.96 -7.81 -0.92
C VAL A 162 11.89 -9.09 -1.76
N THR A 163 11.17 -10.12 -1.30
CA THR A 163 11.08 -11.38 -2.05
C THR A 163 10.27 -11.27 -3.34
N TYR A 164 9.27 -10.40 -3.41
CA TYR A 164 8.51 -10.17 -4.66
C TYR A 164 9.25 -9.28 -5.66
N PHE A 165 10.13 -8.39 -5.20
CA PHE A 165 10.91 -7.54 -6.11
C PHE A 165 11.99 -8.33 -6.87
N ASP A 166 12.55 -9.38 -6.27
CA ASP A 166 13.45 -10.33 -6.97
C ASP A 166 12.71 -11.22 -7.99
N LEU A 167 11.38 -11.34 -7.90
CA LEU A 167 10.55 -12.14 -8.82
C LEU A 167 10.06 -11.37 -10.05
N THR A 168 10.23 -10.05 -10.11
CA THR A 168 10.14 -9.30 -11.37
C THR A 168 11.40 -9.55 -12.18
N SER A 169 11.37 -10.68 -12.89
CA SER A 169 12.21 -11.10 -14.02
C SER A 169 13.16 -10.01 -14.53
N GLN A 170 14.46 -10.17 -14.24
CA GLN A 170 15.45 -9.74 -15.22
C GLN A 170 15.15 -10.55 -16.47
N ASP A 171 14.74 -9.90 -17.57
CA ASP A 171 14.58 -10.57 -18.86
C ASP A 171 15.96 -11.15 -19.25
N GLU A 172 16.25 -12.40 -18.94
CA GLU A 172 17.52 -13.02 -19.36
C GLU A 172 17.45 -13.32 -20.85
N ARG A 173 18.44 -12.87 -21.62
CA ARG A 173 18.53 -13.11 -23.07
C ARG A 173 18.97 -14.56 -23.34
N GLU A 174 18.51 -15.12 -24.44
CA GLU A 174 18.84 -16.49 -24.87
C GLU A 174 20.36 -16.71 -25.00
N PRO A 175 20.95 -17.61 -24.17
CA PRO A 175 22.41 -17.75 -24.08
C PRO A 175 23.04 -18.35 -25.35
N SER A 176 22.27 -19.13 -26.12
CA SER A 176 22.73 -19.75 -27.38
C SER A 176 23.21 -18.74 -28.42
N ILE A 177 22.72 -17.49 -28.38
CA ILE A 177 23.15 -16.42 -29.27
C ILE A 177 24.63 -16.05 -29.07
N HIS A 178 25.23 -16.33 -27.90
CA HIS A 178 26.66 -16.14 -27.70
C HIS A 178 27.49 -17.05 -28.62
N GLU A 179 27.02 -18.28 -28.85
CA GLU A 179 27.73 -19.33 -29.59
C GLU A 179 27.67 -19.14 -31.11
N LEU A 180 26.79 -18.28 -31.63
CA LEU A 180 26.73 -17.98 -33.06
C LEU A 180 28.03 -17.29 -33.53
N THR A 181 28.76 -17.96 -34.43
CA THR A 181 29.99 -17.45 -35.05
C THR A 181 29.82 -17.30 -36.55
N LEU A 182 30.53 -16.32 -37.12
CA LEU A 182 30.59 -16.15 -38.56
C LEU A 182 31.52 -17.21 -39.20
N PRO A 183 31.31 -17.56 -40.48
CA PRO A 183 32.26 -18.33 -41.28
C PRO A 183 33.65 -17.69 -41.37
N ASP A 184 34.66 -18.46 -41.78
CA ASP A 184 36.03 -17.99 -41.97
C ASP A 184 36.12 -16.86 -43.01
N SER A 185 37.15 -16.01 -42.89
CA SER A 185 37.33 -14.83 -43.76
C SER A 185 37.50 -15.25 -45.23
N GLY A 186 36.66 -14.69 -46.10
CA GLY A 186 36.55 -15.02 -47.53
C GLY A 186 35.17 -15.54 -47.96
N ASP A 187 34.36 -16.08 -47.04
CA ASP A 187 33.04 -16.66 -47.34
C ASP A 187 31.86 -15.81 -46.83
N LEU A 188 32.14 -14.56 -46.42
CA LEU A 188 31.13 -13.65 -45.85
C LEU A 188 30.30 -12.92 -46.90
N VAL A 189 30.81 -12.83 -48.14
CA VAL A 189 30.18 -12.10 -49.24
C VAL A 189 29.77 -13.07 -50.34
N ASP A 190 28.58 -12.86 -50.89
CA ASP A 190 28.11 -13.49 -52.11
C ASP A 190 27.68 -12.38 -53.09
N LEU A 191 28.41 -12.29 -54.21
CA LEU A 191 28.12 -11.31 -55.27
C LEU A 191 27.06 -11.82 -56.26
N THR A 192 26.53 -13.03 -56.04
CA THR A 192 25.46 -13.59 -56.84
C THR A 192 24.10 -13.33 -56.17
N GLY A 193 23.10 -12.95 -56.97
CA GLY A 193 21.75 -12.64 -56.49
C GLY A 193 21.44 -11.14 -56.39
N GLU A 194 20.25 -10.84 -55.88
CA GLU A 194 19.77 -9.47 -55.69
C GLU A 194 20.12 -8.98 -54.27
N TYR A 195 20.88 -7.89 -54.21
CA TYR A 195 21.20 -7.18 -52.98
C TYR A 195 20.99 -5.68 -53.16
N ARG A 196 20.57 -5.02 -52.09
CA ARG A 196 20.36 -3.57 -52.04
C ARG A 196 21.59 -2.84 -51.52
N TYR A 197 22.28 -3.44 -50.55
CA TYR A 197 23.46 -2.85 -49.92
C TYR A 197 24.72 -3.61 -50.35
N ILE A 198 25.71 -2.89 -50.86
CA ILE A 198 27.03 -3.44 -51.15
C ILE A 198 27.91 -3.12 -49.94
N LEU A 199 28.29 -4.15 -49.21
CA LEU A 199 29.11 -4.07 -48.02
C LEU A 199 30.42 -4.86 -48.24
N SER A 200 31.49 -4.38 -47.62
CA SER A 200 32.73 -5.13 -47.46
C SER A 200 32.57 -6.25 -46.44
N GLU A 201 33.44 -7.28 -46.49
CA GLU A 201 33.47 -8.34 -45.47
C GLU A 201 33.57 -7.79 -44.05
N LYS A 202 34.37 -6.74 -43.87
CA LYS A 202 34.51 -6.05 -42.59
C LYS A 202 33.19 -5.41 -42.14
N GLU A 203 32.50 -4.70 -43.01
CA GLU A 203 31.22 -4.06 -42.67
C GLU A 203 30.13 -5.09 -42.34
N ILE A 204 30.14 -6.26 -42.99
CA ILE A 204 29.25 -7.37 -42.66
C ILE A 204 29.55 -7.92 -41.27
N ALA A 205 30.84 -8.17 -40.98
CA ALA A 205 31.26 -8.65 -39.67
C ALA A 205 30.95 -7.63 -38.55
N ASP A 206 31.19 -6.34 -38.81
CA ASP A 206 30.86 -5.25 -37.89
C ASP A 206 29.35 -5.16 -37.66
N SER A 207 28.52 -5.23 -38.72
CA SER A 207 27.06 -5.22 -38.60
C SER A 207 26.54 -6.42 -37.79
N PHE A 208 27.13 -7.61 -37.97
CA PHE A 208 26.74 -8.81 -37.22
C PHE A 208 27.14 -8.70 -35.74
N SER A 209 28.35 -8.21 -35.47
CA SER A 209 28.82 -7.93 -34.11
C SER A 209 27.92 -6.90 -33.40
N ASP A 210 27.55 -5.84 -34.12
CA ASP A 210 26.65 -4.81 -33.63
C ASP A 210 25.24 -5.35 -33.37
N ALA A 211 24.71 -6.21 -34.24
CA ALA A 211 23.43 -6.89 -34.02
C ALA A 211 23.44 -7.70 -32.72
N LYS A 212 24.47 -8.55 -32.50
CA LYS A 212 24.64 -9.30 -31.24
C LYS A 212 24.76 -8.38 -30.04
N ARG A 213 25.59 -7.33 -30.13
CA ARG A 213 25.81 -6.37 -29.05
C ARG A 213 24.52 -5.66 -28.67
N TYR A 214 23.74 -5.19 -29.64
CA TYR A 214 22.47 -4.51 -29.40
C TYR A 214 21.42 -5.46 -28.81
N PHE A 215 21.35 -6.69 -29.29
CA PHE A 215 20.47 -7.73 -28.73
C PHE A 215 20.72 -7.95 -27.23
N PHE A 216 21.98 -8.15 -26.82
CA PHE A 216 22.33 -8.32 -25.40
C PHE A 216 22.18 -7.03 -24.57
N GLN A 217 22.15 -5.86 -25.21
CA GLN A 217 21.87 -4.58 -24.54
C GLN A 217 20.38 -4.23 -24.47
N PHE A 218 19.47 -5.12 -24.91
CA PHE A 218 18.03 -4.87 -24.99
C PHE A 218 17.67 -3.69 -25.90
N LYS A 219 18.47 -3.49 -26.95
CA LYS A 219 18.26 -2.47 -27.98
C LYS A 219 17.71 -3.13 -29.24
N ASP A 220 16.54 -3.72 -29.12
CA ASP A 220 15.96 -4.63 -30.11
C ASP A 220 15.76 -3.98 -31.48
N ASN A 221 15.30 -2.73 -31.53
CA ASN A 221 15.14 -1.99 -32.79
C ASN A 221 16.46 -1.76 -33.52
N LEU A 222 17.55 -1.46 -32.79
CA LEU A 222 18.87 -1.30 -33.38
C LEU A 222 19.44 -2.63 -33.85
N ALA A 223 19.23 -3.71 -33.07
CA ALA A 223 19.60 -5.06 -33.48
C ALA A 223 18.87 -5.47 -34.76
N GLN A 224 17.55 -5.28 -34.82
CA GLN A 224 16.73 -5.60 -35.98
C GLN A 224 17.14 -4.79 -37.22
N ARG A 225 17.48 -3.51 -37.08
CA ARG A 225 18.01 -2.69 -38.19
C ARG A 225 19.31 -3.28 -38.76
N GLU A 226 20.26 -3.68 -37.92
CA GLU A 226 21.50 -4.30 -38.40
C GLU A 226 21.24 -5.67 -39.04
N ILE A 227 20.31 -6.46 -38.50
CA ILE A 227 19.86 -7.71 -39.13
C ILE A 227 19.31 -7.42 -40.54
N ASN A 228 18.40 -6.46 -40.69
CA ASN A 228 17.85 -6.09 -41.99
C ASN A 228 18.94 -5.62 -42.97
N ARG A 229 19.92 -4.86 -42.48
CA ARG A 229 21.07 -4.42 -43.28
C ARG A 229 21.85 -5.61 -43.83
N ILE A 230 22.09 -6.64 -43.02
CA ILE A 230 22.75 -7.89 -43.44
C ILE A 230 21.87 -8.68 -44.42
N LEU A 231 20.57 -8.81 -44.13
CA LEU A 231 19.65 -9.56 -45.00
C LEU A 231 19.49 -8.91 -46.38
N GLY A 232 19.51 -7.57 -46.44
CA GLY A 232 19.44 -6.80 -47.66
C GLY A 232 20.78 -6.58 -48.38
N SER A 233 21.90 -7.07 -47.83
CA SER A 233 23.23 -6.88 -48.43
C SER A 233 23.68 -8.05 -49.29
N ASN A 234 24.86 -7.90 -49.90
CA ASN A 234 25.65 -8.94 -50.56
C ASN A 234 26.27 -9.95 -49.56
N ALA A 235 25.76 -10.08 -48.33
CA ALA A 235 26.21 -11.11 -47.41
C ALA A 235 25.84 -12.52 -47.91
N SER A 236 26.70 -13.49 -47.62
CA SER A 236 26.46 -14.89 -47.99
C SER A 236 25.24 -15.47 -47.26
N ILE A 237 24.66 -16.53 -47.83
CA ILE A 237 23.45 -17.17 -47.29
C ILE A 237 23.67 -17.60 -45.83
N ALA A 238 24.84 -18.16 -45.51
CA ALA A 238 25.20 -18.56 -44.15
C ALA A 238 25.14 -17.39 -43.16
N VAL A 239 25.71 -16.23 -43.51
CA VAL A 239 25.66 -15.03 -42.65
C VAL A 239 24.23 -14.54 -42.47
N LYS A 240 23.43 -14.58 -43.53
CA LYS A 240 22.00 -14.19 -43.48
C LYS A 240 21.20 -15.12 -42.56
N GLU A 241 21.44 -16.43 -42.60
CA GLU A 241 20.79 -17.40 -41.69
C GLU A 241 21.16 -17.13 -40.23
N GLN A 242 22.43 -16.86 -39.94
CA GLN A 242 22.89 -16.50 -38.60
C GLN A 242 22.24 -15.20 -38.10
N ALA A 243 22.12 -14.19 -38.97
CA ALA A 243 21.43 -12.95 -38.62
C ALA A 243 19.92 -13.16 -38.37
N ARG A 244 19.24 -14.00 -39.17
CA ARG A 244 17.83 -14.38 -38.92
C ARG A 244 17.67 -15.08 -37.58
N ALA A 245 18.61 -15.94 -37.20
CA ALA A 245 18.55 -16.65 -35.93
C ALA A 245 18.51 -15.67 -34.74
N ILE A 246 19.28 -14.57 -34.77
CA ILE A 246 19.21 -13.53 -33.74
C ILE A 246 17.83 -12.88 -33.72
N GLY A 247 17.28 -12.54 -34.90
CA GLY A 247 15.99 -11.86 -35.02
C GLY A 247 14.79 -12.66 -34.48
N GLN A 248 14.84 -14.00 -34.52
CA GLN A 248 13.78 -14.86 -33.99
C GLN A 248 13.58 -14.75 -32.48
N TYR A 249 14.59 -14.27 -31.75
CA TYR A 249 14.54 -14.08 -30.30
C TYR A 249 14.27 -12.64 -29.87
N ILE A 250 14.00 -11.74 -30.83
CA ILE A 250 13.56 -10.39 -30.52
C ILE A 250 12.09 -10.44 -30.10
N SER A 251 11.85 -10.17 -28.82
CA SER A 251 10.51 -10.16 -28.22
C SER A 251 9.68 -8.97 -28.70
N GLU A 252 8.37 -9.17 -28.76
CA GLU A 252 7.40 -8.11 -29.00
C GLU A 252 7.34 -7.14 -27.80
N PRO A 253 7.59 -5.83 -27.99
CA PRO A 253 7.60 -4.87 -26.90
C PRO A 253 6.20 -4.34 -26.58
N ASN A 254 6.07 -3.67 -25.44
CA ASN A 254 4.91 -2.87 -25.06
C ASN A 254 5.30 -1.39 -24.93
N PHE A 255 4.32 -0.50 -24.68
CA PHE A 255 4.55 0.94 -24.56
C PHE A 255 5.58 1.35 -23.49
N THR A 256 5.85 0.51 -22.49
CA THR A 256 6.82 0.78 -21.42
C THR A 256 8.21 0.19 -21.69
N THR A 257 8.32 -0.80 -22.58
CA THR A 257 9.56 -1.52 -22.85
C THR A 257 10.22 -1.15 -24.17
N VAL A 258 9.47 -0.64 -25.16
CA VAL A 258 10.03 -0.24 -26.45
C VAL A 258 11.08 0.88 -26.31
N ARG A 259 12.19 0.77 -27.04
CA ARG A 259 13.32 1.69 -27.00
C ARG A 259 13.84 1.94 -28.42
N ASP A 260 14.66 2.99 -28.58
CA ASP A 260 15.35 3.31 -29.83
C ASP A 260 14.38 3.41 -31.04
N ILE A 261 13.29 4.16 -30.85
CA ILE A 261 12.23 4.34 -31.86
C ILE A 261 12.73 5.23 -33.00
N PHE A 262 12.46 4.83 -34.24
CA PHE A 262 12.80 5.60 -35.44
C PHE A 262 11.68 6.58 -35.82
N SER A 263 12.07 7.75 -36.34
CA SER A 263 11.12 8.75 -36.81
C SER A 263 10.50 8.32 -38.15
N TYR A 264 9.36 8.92 -38.48
CA TYR A 264 8.67 8.64 -39.74
C TYR A 264 9.55 8.94 -40.97
N GLU A 265 10.25 10.07 -40.97
CA GLU A 265 11.08 10.51 -42.08
C GLU A 265 12.21 9.52 -42.36
N THR A 266 12.87 9.05 -41.29
CA THR A 266 13.95 8.06 -41.39
C THR A 266 13.46 6.73 -41.99
N VAL A 267 12.26 6.28 -41.62
CA VAL A 267 11.68 5.03 -42.15
C VAL A 267 11.28 5.18 -43.61
N VAL A 268 10.74 6.34 -44.02
CA VAL A 268 10.35 6.60 -45.42
C VAL A 268 11.56 6.64 -46.36
N GLU A 269 12.72 7.11 -45.89
CA GLU A 269 13.96 7.14 -46.68
C GLU A 269 14.43 5.74 -47.11
N ASP A 270 14.38 4.75 -46.20
CA ASP A 270 14.65 3.35 -46.54
C ASP A 270 13.76 2.37 -45.74
N PRO A 271 12.54 2.08 -46.22
CA PRO A 271 11.61 1.22 -45.49
C PRO A 271 12.15 -0.20 -45.25
N ARG A 272 12.95 -0.73 -46.19
CA ARG A 272 13.50 -2.10 -46.08
C ARG A 272 14.55 -2.21 -44.98
N LEU A 273 15.28 -1.13 -44.68
CA LEU A 273 16.24 -1.11 -43.57
C LEU A 273 15.56 -1.17 -42.20
N TYR A 274 14.39 -0.54 -42.07
CA TYR A 274 13.62 -0.45 -40.82
C TYR A 274 12.44 -1.42 -40.75
N GLY A 275 12.34 -2.36 -41.71
CA GLY A 275 11.34 -3.43 -41.67
C GLY A 275 11.41 -4.24 -40.39
N ASP A 276 10.29 -4.75 -39.93
CA ASP A 276 10.17 -5.53 -38.70
C ASP A 276 10.62 -4.83 -37.40
N THR A 277 10.96 -3.54 -37.42
CA THR A 277 11.22 -2.75 -36.21
C THR A 277 9.91 -2.24 -35.61
N TYR A 278 9.93 -1.96 -34.31
CA TYR A 278 8.78 -1.49 -33.54
C TYR A 278 8.82 0.02 -33.38
N ILE A 279 7.73 0.71 -33.70
CA ILE A 279 7.63 2.16 -33.58
C ILE A 279 6.44 2.57 -32.73
N ILE A 280 6.51 3.77 -32.17
CA ILE A 280 5.34 4.47 -31.66
C ILE A 280 5.19 5.73 -32.49
N TRP A 281 4.10 5.82 -33.24
CA TRP A 281 3.74 7.04 -33.96
C TRP A 281 2.39 7.56 -33.50
N THR A 282 2.35 8.86 -33.34
CA THR A 282 1.16 9.61 -32.93
C THR A 282 0.52 10.23 -34.15
N GLY A 283 -0.81 10.21 -34.23
CA GLY A 283 -1.52 10.80 -35.35
C GLY A 283 -3.04 10.71 -35.24
N LYS A 284 -3.73 11.22 -36.26
CA LYS A 284 -5.19 11.11 -36.37
C LYS A 284 -5.62 9.96 -37.26
N ILE A 285 -6.70 9.31 -36.89
CA ILE A 285 -7.33 8.25 -37.68
C ILE A 285 -8.12 8.85 -38.83
N SER A 286 -7.81 8.39 -40.04
CA SER A 286 -8.57 8.62 -41.27
C SER A 286 -8.95 7.30 -41.93
N ASN A 287 -9.93 7.30 -42.84
CA ASN A 287 -10.38 6.13 -43.60
C ASN A 287 -10.58 4.85 -42.76
N LEU A 288 -11.20 4.98 -41.58
CA LEU A 288 -11.42 3.85 -40.68
C LEU A 288 -12.38 2.82 -41.29
N ALA A 289 -11.93 1.58 -41.42
CA ALA A 289 -12.72 0.42 -41.82
C ALA A 289 -12.62 -0.66 -40.73
N VAL A 290 -13.78 -1.07 -40.20
CA VAL A 290 -13.88 -2.11 -39.17
C VAL A 290 -14.46 -3.36 -39.84
N GLY A 291 -13.62 -4.37 -40.03
CA GLY A 291 -14.02 -5.70 -40.50
C GLY A 291 -14.37 -6.65 -39.36
N GLU A 292 -14.64 -7.92 -39.68
CA GLU A 292 -14.91 -8.97 -38.69
C GLU A 292 -13.63 -9.40 -37.95
N ASP A 293 -12.52 -9.54 -38.68
CA ASP A 293 -11.23 -10.04 -38.16
C ASP A 293 -10.12 -8.97 -38.09
N LEU A 294 -10.29 -7.86 -38.81
CA LEU A 294 -9.26 -6.83 -38.95
C LEU A 294 -9.86 -5.42 -38.96
N ILE A 295 -9.21 -4.49 -38.26
CA ILE A 295 -9.47 -3.06 -38.38
C ILE A 295 -8.36 -2.42 -39.20
N THR A 296 -8.72 -1.61 -40.18
CA THR A 296 -7.75 -0.87 -41.00
C THR A 296 -8.06 0.62 -40.99
N PHE A 297 -7.03 1.45 -41.01
CA PHE A 297 -7.17 2.90 -41.10
C PHE A 297 -5.88 3.56 -41.57
N ASP A 298 -5.99 4.79 -42.06
CA ASP A 298 -4.86 5.66 -42.37
C ASP A 298 -4.50 6.49 -41.14
N LEU A 299 -3.27 6.35 -40.63
CA LEU A 299 -2.71 7.18 -39.59
C LEU A 299 -2.06 8.42 -40.21
N LEU A 300 -2.61 9.60 -39.88
CA LEU A 300 -2.06 10.90 -40.23
C LEU A 300 -0.97 11.27 -39.22
N VAL A 301 0.27 10.84 -39.49
CA VAL A 301 1.40 10.94 -38.54
C VAL A 301 1.78 12.40 -38.28
N GLY A 302 1.89 12.78 -37.00
CA GLY A 302 2.18 14.15 -36.53
C GLY A 302 1.00 15.11 -36.55
N TYR A 303 -0.16 14.67 -37.06
CA TYR A 303 -1.35 15.52 -37.24
C TYR A 303 -2.34 15.45 -36.07
N GLU A 304 -1.90 15.13 -34.86
CA GLU A 304 -2.76 15.02 -33.68
C GLU A 304 -3.40 16.35 -33.26
N ASN A 305 -2.65 17.46 -33.40
CA ASN A 305 -3.11 18.80 -33.06
C ASN A 305 -3.55 19.64 -34.28
N ASN A 306 -3.65 19.03 -35.46
CA ASN A 306 -3.89 19.69 -36.75
C ASN A 306 -2.78 20.67 -37.21
N GLU A 307 -1.55 20.52 -36.71
CA GLU A 307 -0.45 21.46 -37.00
C GLU A 307 0.40 21.02 -38.19
N VAL A 308 1.06 19.85 -38.09
CA VAL A 308 2.03 19.38 -39.10
C VAL A 308 1.72 17.96 -39.51
N LEU A 309 1.47 17.74 -40.81
CA LEU A 309 1.33 16.40 -41.36
C LEU A 309 2.70 15.93 -41.86
N LEU A 310 3.27 14.92 -41.21
CA LEU A 310 4.54 14.30 -41.62
C LEU A 310 4.30 13.31 -42.78
N GLY A 311 3.21 12.55 -42.71
CA GLY A 311 2.78 11.66 -43.77
C GLY A 311 1.61 10.78 -43.39
N ILE A 312 1.27 9.84 -44.27
CA ILE A 312 0.12 8.94 -44.12
C ILE A 312 0.62 7.50 -44.16
N VAL A 313 0.19 6.69 -43.19
CA VAL A 313 0.57 5.28 -43.08
C VAL A 313 -0.68 4.44 -42.85
N ASN A 314 -0.84 3.38 -43.65
CA ASN A 314 -1.90 2.40 -43.40
C ASN A 314 -1.56 1.57 -42.16
N VAL A 315 -2.51 1.44 -41.25
CA VAL A 315 -2.40 0.65 -40.03
C VAL A 315 -3.40 -0.49 -40.07
N THR A 316 -2.95 -1.69 -39.72
CA THR A 316 -3.77 -2.89 -39.61
C THR A 316 -3.75 -3.40 -38.17
N LEU A 317 -4.92 -3.59 -37.55
CA LEU A 317 -5.06 -4.16 -36.20
C LEU A 317 -5.79 -5.51 -36.28
N GLU A 318 -5.14 -6.55 -35.75
CA GLU A 318 -5.71 -7.91 -35.62
C GLU A 318 -6.47 -8.12 -34.30
N PHE A 319 -6.75 -7.03 -33.58
CA PHE A 319 -7.49 -7.05 -32.31
C PHE A 319 -8.60 -6.00 -32.31
N ALA A 320 -9.63 -6.25 -31.51
CA ALA A 320 -10.74 -5.33 -31.37
C ALA A 320 -10.35 -4.06 -30.59
N ALA A 321 -10.62 -2.89 -31.17
CA ALA A 321 -10.43 -1.60 -30.53
C ALA A 321 -11.63 -0.68 -30.81
N LEU A 322 -12.10 0.05 -29.79
CA LEU A 322 -13.17 1.03 -29.96
C LEU A 322 -12.59 2.35 -30.47
N LEU A 323 -12.58 2.51 -31.80
CA LEU A 323 -12.01 3.66 -32.49
C LEU A 323 -13.10 4.40 -33.28
N ASN A 324 -12.97 5.72 -33.40
CA ASN A 324 -13.83 6.55 -34.24
C ASN A 324 -12.99 7.35 -35.23
N GLN A 325 -13.63 7.73 -36.35
CA GLN A 325 -13.04 8.60 -37.35
C GLN A 325 -12.59 9.93 -36.72
N GLY A 326 -11.34 10.32 -36.97
CA GLY A 326 -10.76 11.57 -36.45
C GLY A 326 -10.20 11.50 -35.03
N ASP A 327 -10.28 10.35 -34.35
CA ASP A 327 -9.63 10.15 -33.05
C ASP A 327 -8.10 10.35 -33.18
N ALA A 328 -7.51 11.06 -32.21
CA ALA A 328 -6.06 11.15 -32.06
C ALA A 328 -5.56 9.96 -31.24
N VAL A 329 -4.53 9.28 -31.72
CA VAL A 329 -4.05 8.02 -31.14
C VAL A 329 -2.53 7.93 -31.16
N ASP A 330 -1.98 7.22 -30.18
CA ASP A 330 -0.63 6.67 -30.21
C ASP A 330 -0.72 5.20 -30.63
N VAL A 331 -0.04 4.85 -31.71
CA VAL A 331 -0.01 3.48 -32.22
C VAL A 331 1.37 2.89 -32.00
N LEU A 332 1.45 1.84 -31.17
CA LEU A 332 2.58 0.93 -31.12
C LEU A 332 2.38 -0.14 -32.18
N GLY A 333 3.31 -0.25 -33.12
CA GLY A 333 3.21 -1.25 -34.17
C GLY A 333 4.56 -1.65 -34.76
N LYS A 334 4.53 -2.72 -35.53
CA LYS A 334 5.66 -3.28 -36.25
C LYS A 334 5.59 -2.88 -37.72
N ILE A 335 6.69 -2.37 -38.26
CA ILE A 335 6.75 -1.96 -39.67
C ILE A 335 6.76 -3.21 -40.56
N GLN A 336 5.84 -3.29 -41.51
CA GLN A 336 5.77 -4.35 -42.50
C GLN A 336 5.96 -3.75 -43.89
N VAL A 337 6.96 -4.25 -44.62
CA VAL A 337 7.35 -3.72 -45.94
C VAL A 337 6.79 -4.61 -47.03
N THR A 338 6.12 -4.01 -48.01
CA THR A 338 5.57 -4.69 -49.19
C THR A 338 6.59 -4.70 -50.33
N ASP A 339 6.43 -5.62 -51.29
CA ASP A 339 7.30 -5.73 -52.46
C ASP A 339 7.41 -4.43 -53.26
N ASP A 340 6.32 -3.66 -53.32
CA ASP A 340 6.20 -2.37 -54.01
C ASP A 340 6.93 -1.19 -53.32
N LYS A 341 7.76 -1.47 -52.30
CA LYS A 341 8.47 -0.48 -51.47
C LYS A 341 7.56 0.39 -50.60
N SER A 342 6.25 0.21 -50.65
CA SER A 342 5.35 0.72 -49.63
C SER A 342 5.54 -0.05 -48.33
N PHE A 343 5.12 0.55 -47.23
CA PHE A 343 5.04 -0.13 -45.94
C PHE A 343 3.71 0.20 -45.28
N TYR A 344 3.31 -0.68 -44.38
CA TYR A 344 2.17 -0.49 -43.50
C TYR A 344 2.60 -0.83 -42.07
N LEU A 345 1.79 -0.43 -41.10
CA LEU A 345 2.04 -0.67 -39.69
C LEU A 345 1.11 -1.78 -39.22
N SER A 346 1.68 -2.91 -38.80
CA SER A 346 0.92 -3.92 -38.05
C SER A 346 0.85 -3.47 -36.60
N GLY A 347 -0.32 -3.04 -36.15
CA GLY A 347 -0.50 -2.50 -34.82
C GLY A 347 -0.58 -3.60 -33.76
N ILE A 348 0.18 -3.40 -32.70
CA ILE A 348 0.29 -4.29 -31.54
C ILE A 348 -0.56 -3.74 -30.39
N SER A 349 -0.52 -2.42 -30.21
CA SER A 349 -1.28 -1.75 -29.18
C SER A 349 -1.58 -0.31 -29.58
N ILE A 350 -2.70 0.21 -29.08
CA ILE A 350 -3.17 1.54 -29.44
C ILE A 350 -3.71 2.26 -28.20
N HIS A 351 -3.33 3.52 -28.03
CA HIS A 351 -3.85 4.39 -26.98
C HIS A 351 -4.57 5.58 -27.58
N LYS A 352 -5.78 5.86 -27.11
CA LYS A 352 -6.53 7.05 -27.51
C LYS A 352 -6.07 8.26 -26.70
N LEU A 353 -5.70 9.34 -27.39
CA LEU A 353 -5.37 10.60 -26.78
C LEU A 353 -6.65 11.37 -26.44
N LEU A 354 -6.75 11.84 -25.20
CA LEU A 354 -7.84 12.72 -24.80
C LEU A 354 -7.56 14.14 -25.32
N PRO A 355 -8.57 14.85 -25.84
CA PRO A 355 -8.38 16.23 -26.27
C PRO A 355 -7.88 17.06 -25.09
N ARG A 356 -6.80 17.82 -25.30
CA ARG A 356 -6.29 18.77 -24.31
C ARG A 356 -7.42 19.74 -23.99
N GLN A 357 -7.95 19.70 -22.78
CA GLN A 357 -8.90 20.72 -22.35
C GLN A 357 -8.15 22.05 -22.34
N GLU A 358 -8.41 22.90 -23.33
CA GLU A 358 -7.99 24.30 -23.28
C GLU A 358 -8.69 24.92 -22.08
N ASN A 359 -7.93 25.12 -21.01
CA ASN A 359 -8.36 25.95 -19.89
C ASN A 359 -8.69 27.33 -20.47
N SER A 360 -9.99 27.63 -20.51
CA SER A 360 -10.57 28.87 -20.99
C SER A 360 -10.21 30.05 -20.10
#